data_AF-A0A971SQ44-F1
#
_entry.id   AF-A0A971SQ44-F1
#
_cell.length_a   1.000
_cell.length_b   1.000
_cell.length_c   1.000
_cell.angle_alpha   90.00
_cell.angle_beta   90.00
_cell.angle_gamma   90.00
#
_symmetry.space_group_name_H-M   'P 1'
#
loop_
_entity.id
_entity.type
_entity.pdbx_description
1 polymer ?
#
loop_
_entity_poly.entity_id
_entity_poly.type
_entity_poly.pdbx_seq_one_letter_code
_entity_poly.pdbx_strand_id
1 'polypeptide(L)'
;IQHVIDNLEIEADNNSTIEVCNFHFWVAKHWGIKKAANEIPDEEILRVCQGIEQGKLSGPLYDAILIDEGQDLESSWLRLVLSTLKSETGSLLLVEDRAQEIYRRKSYSQELGLSFRGRSRILTINYRNTEQIVQFAWDMYEHFNPTKRSERSEGIVEIIPPQSTRRKGPAPFVKKTSSFHDEARSIASEIKRLHYIENIDYSQIAVFYRVKQMSIPYVKILINTFKKQGIPYYWLSENFESKRMFDRNESTVKISTVESAKGLEFNVVFVCNLDNFKPFSTAYCTAK
;
A
#
# COMPACT_ATOMS: atom_id res chain seq x y z
N ILE A 1 2.29 -9.43 7.57
CA ILE A 1 2.63 -8.59 8.74
C ILE A 1 1.36 -8.07 9.38
N GLN A 2 0.43 -7.43 8.64
CA GLN A 2 -0.89 -7.06 9.19
C GLN A 2 -1.63 -8.22 9.88
N HIS A 3 -1.72 -9.42 9.28
CA HIS A 3 -2.32 -10.59 9.96
C HIS A 3 -1.57 -11.03 11.24
N VAL A 4 -0.26 -10.78 11.33
CA VAL A 4 0.52 -11.03 12.55
C VAL A 4 0.27 -9.92 13.58
N ILE A 5 0.16 -8.67 13.14
CA ILE A 5 -0.23 -7.52 13.94
C ILE A 5 -1.64 -7.70 14.51
N ASP A 6 -2.62 -8.08 13.68
CA ASP A 6 -4.01 -8.30 14.09
C ASP A 6 -4.10 -9.46 15.10
N ASN A 7 -3.31 -10.53 14.91
CA ASN A 7 -3.23 -11.62 15.88
C ASN A 7 -2.51 -11.21 17.18
N LEU A 8 -1.51 -10.32 17.10
CA LEU A 8 -0.82 -9.76 18.26
C LEU A 8 -1.70 -8.75 19.02
N GLU A 9 -2.55 -7.98 18.34
CA GLU A 9 -3.54 -7.09 18.96
C GLU A 9 -4.62 -7.88 19.71
N ILE A 10 -4.98 -9.08 19.23
CA ILE A 10 -5.94 -9.98 19.88
C ILE A 10 -5.31 -10.68 21.11
N GLU A 11 -4.01 -10.97 21.10
CA GLU A 11 -3.30 -11.61 22.22
C GLU A 11 -2.72 -10.62 23.24
N ALA A 12 -2.74 -9.32 22.96
CA ALA A 12 -2.27 -8.26 23.85
C ALA A 12 -3.25 -8.05 25.02
N ASP A 13 -3.25 -9.00 25.96
CA ASP A 13 -3.82 -8.85 27.28
C ASP A 13 -3.17 -7.63 28.00
N ASN A 14 -3.84 -7.08 29.03
CA ASN A 14 -3.47 -5.83 29.74
C ASN A 14 -2.07 -5.81 30.43
N ASN A 15 -1.23 -6.81 30.17
CA ASN A 15 0.14 -6.97 30.68
C ASN A 15 1.17 -7.23 29.55
N SER A 16 0.81 -7.01 28.29
CA SER A 16 1.70 -7.26 27.16
C SER A 16 2.80 -6.20 27.06
N THR A 17 4.06 -6.67 27.00
CA THR A 17 5.27 -5.84 26.80
C THR A 17 5.45 -5.40 25.35
N ILE A 18 4.41 -5.54 24.52
CA ILE A 18 4.45 -5.36 23.07
C ILE A 18 3.39 -4.30 22.74
N GLU A 19 3.82 -3.27 22.02
CA GLU A 19 2.93 -2.21 21.54
C GLU A 19 2.89 -2.24 20.02
N VAL A 20 1.68 -2.33 19.46
CA VAL A 20 1.47 -2.28 18.02
C VAL A 20 0.53 -1.12 17.72
N CYS A 21 0.99 -0.17 16.91
CA CYS A 21 0.22 1.00 16.54
C CYS A 21 0.83 1.70 15.32
N ASN A 22 0.03 2.55 14.67
CA ASN A 22 0.55 3.48 13.66
C ASN A 22 1.35 4.61 14.33
N PHE A 23 2.29 5.21 13.59
CA PHE A 23 3.20 6.23 14.13
C PHE A 23 2.48 7.40 14.78
N HIS A 24 1.45 7.95 14.14
CA HIS A 24 0.78 9.15 14.67
C HIS A 24 -0.02 8.87 15.94
N PHE A 25 -0.68 7.72 16.02
CA PHE A 25 -1.36 7.26 17.22
C PHE A 25 -0.37 7.03 18.36
N TRP A 26 0.78 6.42 18.06
CA TRP A 26 1.88 6.26 19.00
C TRP A 26 2.34 7.60 19.57
N VAL A 27 2.59 8.61 18.71
CA VAL A 27 2.98 9.95 19.14
C VAL A 27 1.89 10.59 20.02
N ALA A 28 0.62 10.51 19.61
CA ALA A 28 -0.48 11.06 20.39
C ALA A 28 -0.61 10.42 21.78
N LYS A 29 -0.44 9.09 21.86
CA LYS A 29 -0.52 8.32 23.10
C LYS A 29 0.58 8.70 24.09
N HIS A 30 1.84 8.76 23.65
CA HIS A 30 2.97 8.96 24.56
C HIS A 30 3.26 10.43 24.91
N TRP A 31 2.91 11.38 24.03
CA TRP A 31 3.11 12.81 24.28
C TRP A 31 1.82 13.62 24.46
N GLY A 32 0.68 12.93 24.59
CA GLY A 32 -0.60 13.55 24.99
C GLY A 32 -1.18 14.53 23.97
N ILE A 33 -0.90 14.34 22.68
CA ILE A 33 -1.42 15.20 21.61
C ILE A 33 -2.92 14.92 21.45
N LYS A 34 -3.77 15.93 21.72
CA LYS A 34 -5.24 15.82 21.69
C LYS A 34 -5.86 15.89 20.30
N LYS A 35 -5.11 15.53 19.26
CA LYS A 35 -5.58 15.49 17.86
C LYS A 35 -5.77 14.05 17.43
N ALA A 36 -6.64 13.83 16.45
CA ALA A 36 -6.71 12.54 15.80
C ALA A 36 -5.38 12.23 15.11
N ALA A 37 -4.99 10.95 15.03
CA ALA A 37 -3.71 10.52 14.47
C ALA A 37 -3.44 11.09 13.05
N ASN A 38 -4.47 11.17 12.21
CA ASN A 38 -4.40 11.72 10.86
C ASN A 38 -4.34 13.26 10.77
N GLU A 39 -4.39 13.96 11.91
CA GLU A 39 -4.45 15.42 12.00
C GLU A 39 -3.24 16.03 12.72
N ILE A 40 -2.28 15.20 13.13
CA ILE A 40 -1.05 15.68 13.77
C ILE A 40 -0.14 16.24 12.67
N PRO A 41 0.12 17.56 12.65
CA PRO A 41 1.00 18.14 11.65
C PRO A 41 2.47 17.83 11.97
N ASP A 42 3.31 17.78 10.94
CA ASP A 42 4.76 17.56 11.09
C ASP A 42 5.43 18.53 12.07
N GLU A 43 4.96 19.77 12.13
CA GLU A 43 5.46 20.78 13.06
C GLU A 43 5.32 20.35 14.52
N GLU A 44 4.26 19.61 14.86
CA GLU A 44 4.01 19.15 16.22
C GLU A 44 4.93 17.97 16.58
N ILE A 45 5.17 17.09 15.62
CA ILE A 45 6.15 15.99 15.76
C ILE A 45 7.56 16.56 15.95
N LEU A 46 7.92 17.58 15.17
CA LEU A 46 9.21 18.28 15.31
C LEU A 46 9.38 18.93 16.69
N ARG A 47 8.31 19.50 17.27
CA ARG A 47 8.34 20.04 18.64
C ARG A 47 8.59 18.95 19.67
N VAL A 48 8.00 17.77 19.51
CA VAL A 48 8.28 16.61 20.36
C VAL A 48 9.74 16.21 20.26
N CYS A 49 10.29 16.07 19.04
CA CYS A 49 11.71 15.76 18.82
C CYS A 49 12.62 16.75 19.54
N GLN A 50 12.39 18.06 19.36
CA GLN A 50 13.18 19.11 20.02
C GLN A 50 13.05 19.06 21.55
N GLY A 51 11.86 18.75 22.07
CA GLY A 51 11.63 18.62 23.51
C GLY A 51 12.43 17.46 24.12
N ILE A 52 12.56 16.34 23.40
CA ILE A 52 13.36 15.18 23.83
C ILE A 52 14.86 15.51 23.75
N GLU A 53 15.32 16.10 22.64
CA GLU A 53 16.73 16.51 22.47
C GLU A 53 17.17 17.51 23.55
N GLN A 54 16.27 18.38 24.02
CA GLN A 54 16.52 19.34 25.10
C GLN A 54 16.33 18.75 26.51
N GLY A 55 15.96 17.46 26.63
CA GLY A 55 15.66 16.81 27.91
C GLY A 55 14.41 17.35 28.63
N LYS A 56 13.55 18.09 27.93
CA LYS A 56 12.29 18.65 28.47
C LYS A 56 11.14 17.65 28.42
N LEU A 57 11.20 16.72 27.47
CA LEU A 57 10.26 15.62 27.33
C LEU A 57 11.02 14.31 27.44
N SER A 58 10.40 13.33 28.08
CA SER A 58 10.83 11.93 28.02
C SER A 58 9.85 11.15 27.14
N GLY A 59 10.33 10.03 26.61
CA GLY A 59 9.52 9.06 25.88
C GLY A 59 9.65 7.66 26.48
N PRO A 60 8.87 6.70 25.99
CA PRO A 60 9.09 5.30 26.31
C PRO A 60 10.49 4.84 25.85
N LEU A 61 11.00 3.76 26.45
CA LEU A 61 12.22 3.10 26.02
C LEU A 61 11.94 1.64 25.64
N TYR A 62 12.27 1.29 24.41
CA TYR A 62 12.05 -0.04 23.85
C TYR A 62 13.37 -0.81 23.71
N ASP A 63 13.30 -2.12 23.96
CA ASP A 63 14.39 -3.06 23.68
C ASP A 63 14.48 -3.42 22.19
N ALA A 64 13.35 -3.41 21.50
CA ALA A 64 13.29 -3.64 20.07
C ALA A 64 12.19 -2.83 19.40
N ILE A 65 12.45 -2.35 18.18
CA ILE A 65 11.49 -1.64 17.34
C ILE A 65 11.47 -2.28 15.96
N LEU A 66 10.27 -2.62 15.50
CA LEU A 66 10.00 -3.09 14.15
C LEU A 66 9.20 -2.01 13.42
N ILE A 67 9.74 -1.53 12.31
CA ILE A 67 9.09 -0.54 11.44
C ILE A 67 8.74 -1.25 10.13
N ASP A 68 7.45 -1.34 9.85
CA ASP A 68 6.93 -1.75 8.55
C ASP A 68 6.68 -0.51 7.68
N GLU A 69 6.75 -0.66 6.36
CA GLU A 69 6.57 0.43 5.38
C GLU A 69 7.45 1.67 5.66
N GLY A 70 8.73 1.44 5.97
CA GLY A 70 9.72 2.46 6.33
C GLY A 70 9.77 3.66 5.38
N GLN A 71 9.54 3.44 4.09
CA GLN A 71 9.52 4.47 3.06
C GLN A 71 8.44 5.56 3.27
N ASP A 72 7.41 5.27 4.06
CA ASP A 72 6.35 6.24 4.39
C ASP A 72 6.72 7.17 5.56
N LEU A 73 7.83 6.89 6.28
CA LEU A 73 8.28 7.73 7.39
C LEU A 73 9.17 8.88 6.91
N GLU A 74 8.90 10.08 7.41
CA GLU A 74 9.81 11.23 7.33
C GLU A 74 11.06 11.03 8.19
N SER A 75 12.17 11.64 7.78
CA SER A 75 13.44 11.55 8.53
C SER A 75 13.29 12.05 9.97
N SER A 76 12.50 13.11 10.18
CA SER A 76 12.17 13.63 11.51
C SER A 76 11.40 12.62 12.37
N TRP A 77 10.49 11.86 11.74
CA TRP A 77 9.70 10.84 12.43
C TRP A 77 10.57 9.65 12.81
N LEU A 78 11.42 9.18 11.88
CA LEU A 78 12.35 8.10 12.18
C LEU A 78 13.34 8.52 13.29
N ARG A 79 13.78 9.78 13.32
CA ARG A 79 14.60 10.31 14.43
C ARG A 79 13.88 10.21 15.78
N LEU A 80 12.58 10.52 15.83
CA LEU A 80 11.78 10.38 17.04
C LEU A 80 11.67 8.92 17.48
N VAL A 81 11.48 7.99 16.56
CA VAL A 81 11.44 6.55 16.88
C VAL A 81 12.79 6.07 17.40
N LEU A 82 13.89 6.53 16.83
CA LEU A 82 15.23 6.15 17.30
C LEU A 82 15.54 6.67 18.71
N SER A 83 15.00 7.82 19.12
CA SER A 83 15.23 8.38 20.46
C SER A 83 14.55 7.56 21.57
N THR A 84 13.61 6.68 21.22
CA THR A 84 12.93 5.75 22.14
C THR A 84 13.54 4.36 22.13
N LEU A 85 14.61 4.12 21.37
CA LEU A 85 15.35 2.87 21.39
C LEU A 85 16.45 2.92 22.45
N LYS A 86 16.56 1.88 23.29
CA LYS A 86 17.67 1.78 24.26
C LYS A 86 19.01 1.78 23.54
N SER A 87 19.92 2.67 23.92
CA SER A 87 21.18 2.90 23.21
C SER A 87 22.12 1.70 23.17
N GLU A 88 22.13 0.86 24.21
CA GLU A 88 23.10 -0.24 24.35
C GLU A 88 22.55 -1.61 23.93
N THR A 89 21.27 -1.87 24.18
CA THR A 89 20.63 -3.18 23.93
C THR A 89 19.59 -3.15 22.82
N GLY A 90 19.30 -1.96 22.29
CA GLY A 90 18.24 -1.73 21.33
C GLY A 90 18.46 -2.43 20.00
N SER A 91 17.42 -3.10 19.51
CA SER A 91 17.41 -3.70 18.17
C SER A 91 16.39 -3.02 17.26
N LEU A 92 16.83 -2.56 16.10
CA LEU A 92 15.95 -1.96 15.09
C LEU A 92 15.86 -2.88 13.86
N LEU A 93 14.64 -3.19 13.44
CA LEU A 93 14.36 -3.74 12.12
C LEU A 93 13.50 -2.75 11.34
N LEU A 94 14.07 -2.22 10.26
CA LEU A 94 13.38 -1.35 9.30
C LEU A 94 13.12 -2.15 8.02
N VAL A 95 11.85 -2.33 7.67
CA VAL A 95 11.43 -2.93 6.40
C VAL A 95 10.94 -1.82 5.49
N GLU A 96 11.47 -1.75 4.28
CA GLU A 96 11.08 -0.74 3.28
C GLU A 96 10.92 -1.38 1.89
N ASP A 97 9.97 -0.87 1.10
CA ASP A 97 9.84 -1.14 -0.32
C ASP A 97 10.20 0.11 -1.11
N ARG A 98 11.45 0.16 -1.58
CA ARG A 98 11.98 1.28 -2.37
C ARG A 98 11.22 1.51 -3.67
N ALA A 99 10.49 0.53 -4.18
CA ALA A 99 9.72 0.66 -5.41
C ALA A 99 8.39 1.39 -5.23
N GLN A 100 7.91 1.49 -3.99
CA GLN A 100 6.69 2.21 -3.65
C GLN A 100 6.92 3.69 -3.29
N GLU A 101 8.17 4.17 -3.39
CA GLU A 101 8.53 5.56 -3.14
C GLU A 101 8.06 6.44 -4.32
N ILE A 102 6.75 6.71 -4.38
CA ILE A 102 6.11 7.56 -5.39
C ILE A 102 6.51 9.05 -5.19
N TYR A 103 7.04 9.40 -4.01
CA TYR A 103 7.47 10.76 -3.66
C TYR A 103 8.80 10.77 -2.89
N ARG A 104 9.87 11.17 -3.58
CA ARG A 104 11.21 11.58 -3.06
C ARG A 104 12.01 10.55 -2.25
N ARG A 105 13.23 10.27 -2.75
CA ARG A 105 14.26 9.48 -2.07
C ARG A 105 14.68 10.10 -0.74
N LYS A 106 14.55 9.36 0.37
CA LYS A 106 15.18 9.71 1.66
C LYS A 106 16.46 8.91 1.86
N SER A 107 17.58 9.58 2.15
CA SER A 107 18.84 8.91 2.49
C SER A 107 18.99 8.83 4.01
N TYR A 108 18.33 7.85 4.62
CA TYR A 108 18.35 7.63 6.08
C TYR A 108 19.78 7.55 6.65
N SER A 109 20.74 7.01 5.89
CA SER A 109 22.13 6.86 6.33
C SER A 109 22.86 8.19 6.51
N GLN A 110 22.57 9.19 5.68
CA GLN A 110 23.23 10.50 5.72
C GLN A 110 22.58 11.43 6.77
N GLU A 111 21.26 11.35 6.94
CA GLU A 111 20.50 12.27 7.80
C GLU A 111 20.38 11.79 9.26
N LEU A 112 20.46 10.49 9.50
CA LEU A 112 20.21 9.87 10.81
C LEU A 112 21.41 9.10 11.37
N GLY A 113 22.53 9.05 10.65
CA GLY A 113 23.73 8.32 11.08
C GLY A 113 23.53 6.79 11.15
N LEU A 114 22.45 6.27 10.57
CA LEU A 114 22.15 4.84 10.55
C LEU A 114 23.07 4.12 9.56
N SER A 115 23.99 3.29 10.06
CA SER A 115 24.83 2.42 9.23
C SER A 115 24.17 1.06 9.04
N PHE A 116 23.49 0.89 7.91
CA PHE A 116 22.95 -0.40 7.45
C PHE A 116 23.97 -1.26 6.69
N ARG A 117 25.23 -0.79 6.56
CA ARG A 117 26.27 -1.46 5.77
C ARG A 117 26.56 -2.86 6.36
N GLY A 118 26.35 -3.89 5.56
CA GLY A 118 26.53 -5.30 5.97
C GLY A 118 25.41 -5.86 6.87
N ARG A 119 24.37 -5.08 7.15
CA ARG A 119 23.20 -5.48 7.96
C ARG A 119 21.88 -5.36 7.22
N SER A 120 21.91 -4.95 5.94
CA SER A 120 20.76 -4.96 5.06
C SER A 120 20.70 -6.24 4.24
N ARG A 121 19.48 -6.72 4.00
CA ARG A 121 19.21 -7.84 3.09
C ARG A 121 18.08 -7.44 2.16
N ILE A 122 18.30 -7.58 0.86
CA ILE A 122 17.28 -7.33 -0.16
C ILE A 122 16.51 -8.63 -0.36
N LEU A 123 15.18 -8.56 -0.24
CA LEU A 123 14.29 -9.67 -0.54
C LEU A 123 13.89 -9.57 -2.00
N THR A 124 14.48 -10.43 -2.84
CA THR A 124 14.27 -10.38 -4.29
C THR A 124 13.16 -11.30 -4.77
N ILE A 125 12.61 -12.18 -3.92
CA ILE A 125 11.60 -13.18 -4.32
C ILE A 125 10.20 -12.65 -4.06
N ASN A 126 9.36 -12.58 -5.09
CA ASN A 126 7.96 -12.21 -4.97
C ASN A 126 7.12 -13.46 -4.68
N TYR A 127 6.45 -13.49 -3.53
CA TYR A 127 5.55 -14.58 -3.14
C TYR A 127 4.06 -14.23 -3.31
N ARG A 128 3.75 -12.97 -3.60
CA ARG A 128 2.38 -12.43 -3.66
C ARG A 128 1.73 -12.67 -5.02
N ASN A 129 2.47 -12.43 -6.10
CA ASN A 129 1.98 -12.38 -7.48
C ASN A 129 2.52 -13.54 -8.32
N THR A 130 1.78 -13.88 -9.37
CA THR A 130 2.18 -14.90 -10.35
C THR A 130 3.24 -14.36 -11.30
N GLU A 131 4.03 -15.27 -11.89
CA GLU A 131 5.05 -14.98 -12.91
C GLU A 131 4.48 -14.15 -14.04
N GLN A 132 3.28 -14.50 -14.51
CA GLN A 132 2.61 -13.82 -15.60
C GLN A 132 2.23 -12.37 -15.24
N ILE A 133 1.74 -12.13 -14.01
CA ILE A 133 1.41 -10.77 -13.56
C ILE A 133 2.68 -9.92 -13.42
N VAL A 134 3.75 -10.48 -12.82
CA VAL A 134 5.00 -9.74 -12.63
C VAL A 134 5.67 -9.45 -13.98
N GLN A 135 5.72 -10.42 -14.89
CA GLN A 135 6.25 -10.24 -16.25
C GLN A 135 5.51 -9.14 -16.99
N PHE A 136 4.18 -9.18 -16.93
CA PHE A 136 3.37 -8.21 -17.63
C PHE A 136 3.52 -6.79 -17.06
N ALA A 137 3.60 -6.64 -15.73
CA ALA A 137 3.91 -5.34 -15.11
C ALA A 137 5.32 -4.85 -15.47
N TRP A 138 6.29 -5.76 -15.55
CA TRP A 138 7.66 -5.48 -15.96
C TRP A 138 7.75 -4.98 -17.41
N ASP A 139 7.10 -5.68 -18.34
CA ASP A 139 7.08 -5.31 -19.76
C ASP A 139 6.47 -3.90 -19.96
N MET A 140 5.40 -3.60 -19.22
CA MET A 140 4.79 -2.28 -19.22
C MET A 140 5.73 -1.22 -18.63
N TYR A 141 6.40 -1.51 -17.51
CA TYR A 141 7.39 -0.61 -16.94
C TYR A 141 8.52 -0.27 -17.92
N GLU A 142 9.09 -1.29 -18.59
CA GLU A 142 10.16 -1.11 -19.58
C GLU A 142 9.68 -0.30 -20.79
N HIS A 143 8.49 -0.60 -21.31
CA HIS A 143 7.93 0.10 -22.46
C HIS A 143 7.77 1.61 -22.21
N PHE A 144 7.37 2.00 -21.00
CA PHE A 144 7.10 3.40 -20.67
C PHE A 144 8.28 4.14 -19.99
N ASN A 145 9.36 3.44 -19.64
CA ASN A 145 10.60 4.04 -19.12
C ASN A 145 11.83 3.67 -19.96
N PRO A 146 11.83 3.88 -21.29
CA PRO A 146 12.89 3.40 -22.17
C PRO A 146 14.27 4.03 -21.89
N THR A 147 14.31 5.24 -21.31
CA THR A 147 15.53 6.02 -21.06
C THR A 147 16.41 5.46 -19.93
N LYS A 148 15.92 4.55 -19.08
CA LYS A 148 16.69 3.98 -17.96
C LYS A 148 17.65 2.86 -18.36
N ARG A 149 17.73 2.47 -19.64
CA ARG A 149 18.70 1.48 -20.13
C ARG A 149 20.14 2.01 -20.22
N SER A 150 20.37 3.32 -20.27
CA SER A 150 21.70 3.89 -20.58
C SER A 150 22.49 4.44 -19.39
N GLU A 151 21.86 4.65 -18.23
CA GLU A 151 22.56 5.13 -17.04
C GLU A 151 22.23 4.21 -15.86
N ARG A 152 23.19 3.36 -15.47
CA ARG A 152 23.25 2.81 -14.11
C ARG A 152 23.62 3.95 -13.16
N SER A 153 22.77 4.97 -13.07
CA SER A 153 22.89 6.03 -12.08
C SER A 153 22.40 5.49 -10.74
N GLU A 154 23.23 5.66 -9.71
CA GLU A 154 22.97 5.24 -8.35
C GLU A 154 21.57 5.71 -7.90
N GLY A 155 20.73 4.73 -7.55
CA GLY A 155 19.39 4.96 -7.01
C GLY A 155 18.22 4.47 -7.87
N ILE A 156 18.46 3.77 -8.99
CA ILE A 156 17.37 3.00 -9.63
C ILE A 156 16.80 2.05 -8.56
N VAL A 157 15.52 2.24 -8.23
CA VAL A 157 14.71 1.30 -7.49
C VAL A 157 14.96 -0.09 -8.04
N GLU A 158 15.44 -1.01 -7.20
CA GLU A 158 15.62 -2.40 -7.60
C GLU A 158 14.25 -3.06 -7.72
N ILE A 159 13.64 -2.95 -8.90
CA ILE A 159 12.37 -3.61 -9.20
C ILE A 159 12.65 -5.11 -9.33
N ILE A 160 11.82 -5.91 -8.68
CA ILE A 160 11.95 -7.37 -8.67
C ILE A 160 11.72 -7.91 -10.09
N PRO A 161 12.69 -8.66 -10.67
CA PRO A 161 12.51 -9.24 -11.98
C PRO A 161 11.49 -10.40 -11.95
N PRO A 162 10.82 -10.69 -13.09
CA PRO A 162 9.78 -11.73 -13.17
C PRO A 162 10.25 -13.13 -12.79
N GLN A 163 11.50 -13.49 -13.07
CA GLN A 163 12.08 -14.80 -12.75
C GLN A 163 12.16 -15.09 -11.24
N SER A 164 11.87 -14.09 -10.40
CA SER A 164 11.92 -14.20 -8.95
C SER A 164 10.58 -14.57 -8.30
N THR A 165 9.58 -15.04 -9.04
CA THR A 165 8.37 -15.62 -8.44
C THR A 165 8.26 -17.12 -8.70
N ARG A 166 7.71 -17.84 -7.71
CA ARG A 166 7.49 -19.29 -7.78
C ARG A 166 6.05 -19.65 -8.13
N ARG A 167 5.15 -18.66 -8.19
CA ARG A 167 3.72 -18.88 -8.47
C ARG A 167 3.45 -18.74 -9.95
N LYS A 168 2.68 -19.66 -10.52
CA LYS A 168 2.16 -19.59 -11.89
C LYS A 168 0.65 -19.47 -11.84
N GLY A 169 0.08 -18.70 -12.76
CA GLY A 169 -1.37 -18.53 -12.89
C GLY A 169 -1.74 -18.05 -14.30
N PRO A 170 -2.98 -17.60 -14.49
CA PRO A 170 -3.43 -17.09 -15.78
C PRO A 170 -2.66 -15.82 -16.16
N ALA A 171 -2.44 -15.63 -17.46
CA ALA A 171 -1.91 -14.38 -17.96
C ALA A 171 -2.93 -13.25 -17.78
N PRO A 172 -2.49 -12.03 -17.44
CA PRO A 172 -3.38 -10.87 -17.43
C PRO A 172 -4.06 -10.69 -18.80
N PHE A 173 -5.34 -10.34 -18.79
CA PHE A 173 -6.12 -10.14 -20.00
C PHE A 173 -6.53 -8.67 -20.18
N VAL A 174 -6.37 -8.19 -21.41
CA VAL A 174 -6.67 -6.84 -21.86
C VAL A 174 -7.89 -6.88 -22.77
N LYS A 175 -8.97 -6.15 -22.43
CA LYS A 175 -10.15 -6.00 -23.29
C LYS A 175 -10.40 -4.55 -23.64
N LYS A 176 -10.36 -4.23 -24.94
CA LYS A 176 -10.80 -2.94 -25.46
C LYS A 176 -12.32 -2.96 -25.68
N THR A 177 -13.01 -1.90 -25.26
CA THR A 177 -14.45 -1.72 -25.47
C THR A 177 -14.72 -0.41 -26.21
N SER A 178 -15.93 -0.26 -26.75
CA SER A 178 -16.33 0.93 -27.50
C SER A 178 -16.68 2.13 -26.62
N SER A 179 -17.07 1.87 -25.37
CA SER A 179 -17.41 2.89 -24.39
C SER A 179 -17.13 2.42 -22.96
N PHE A 180 -17.06 3.36 -22.01
CA PHE A 180 -16.95 3.01 -20.60
C PHE A 180 -18.20 2.29 -20.05
N HIS A 181 -19.38 2.51 -20.64
CA HIS A 181 -20.57 1.76 -20.29
C HIS A 181 -20.43 0.27 -20.68
N ASP A 182 -19.84 0.00 -21.85
CA ASP A 182 -19.53 -1.36 -22.29
C ASP A 182 -18.44 -2.00 -21.44
N GLU A 183 -17.44 -1.21 -21.03
CA GLU A 183 -16.40 -1.63 -20.10
C GLU A 183 -17.01 -2.06 -18.75
N ALA A 184 -17.83 -1.21 -18.13
CA ALA A 184 -18.51 -1.51 -16.88
C ALA A 184 -19.40 -2.76 -16.98
N ARG A 185 -20.13 -2.94 -18.10
CA ARG A 185 -20.93 -4.14 -18.35
C ARG A 185 -20.06 -5.40 -18.50
N SER A 186 -18.92 -5.28 -19.19
CA SER A 186 -17.98 -6.38 -19.34
C SER A 186 -17.35 -6.76 -18.02
N ILE A 187 -16.94 -5.79 -17.19
CA ILE A 187 -16.41 -6.02 -15.84
C ILE A 187 -17.46 -6.72 -14.99
N ALA A 188 -18.70 -6.22 -14.96
CA ALA A 188 -19.78 -6.84 -14.20
C ALA A 188 -20.08 -8.29 -14.64
N SER A 189 -20.04 -8.55 -15.94
CA SER A 189 -20.24 -9.91 -16.49
C SER A 189 -19.11 -10.86 -16.07
N GLU A 190 -17.87 -10.38 -16.09
CA GLU A 190 -16.71 -11.18 -15.68
C GLU A 190 -16.71 -11.44 -14.17
N ILE A 191 -17.03 -10.43 -13.35
CA ILE A 191 -17.20 -10.58 -11.90
C ILE A 191 -18.23 -11.67 -11.58
N LYS A 192 -19.38 -11.66 -12.27
CA LYS A 192 -20.38 -12.72 -12.10
C LYS A 192 -19.86 -14.09 -12.53
N ARG A 193 -19.13 -14.17 -13.64
CA ARG A 193 -18.53 -15.42 -14.11
C ARG A 193 -17.59 -15.99 -13.06
N LEU A 194 -16.68 -15.16 -12.52
CA LEU A 194 -15.74 -15.55 -11.46
C LEU A 194 -16.47 -15.99 -10.18
N HIS A 195 -17.53 -15.26 -9.79
CA HIS A 195 -18.28 -15.60 -8.59
C HIS A 195 -19.08 -16.91 -8.74
N TYR A 196 -19.85 -17.06 -9.81
CA TYR A 196 -20.75 -18.21 -9.98
C TYR A 196 -20.07 -19.47 -10.54
N ILE A 197 -19.02 -19.32 -11.34
CA ILE A 197 -18.34 -20.46 -11.99
C ILE A 197 -17.08 -20.84 -11.24
N GLU A 198 -16.27 -19.86 -10.83
CA GLU A 198 -14.99 -20.11 -10.15
C GLU A 198 -15.09 -20.03 -8.61
N ASN A 199 -16.29 -19.76 -8.09
CA ASN A 199 -16.58 -19.66 -6.65
C ASN A 199 -15.68 -18.64 -5.92
N ILE A 200 -15.34 -17.55 -6.59
CA ILE A 200 -14.57 -16.45 -6.00
C ILE A 200 -15.51 -15.55 -5.20
N ASP A 201 -15.21 -15.36 -3.92
CA ASP A 201 -15.97 -14.44 -3.07
C ASP A 201 -15.76 -12.98 -3.50
N TYR A 202 -16.81 -12.15 -3.40
CA TYR A 202 -16.73 -10.75 -3.81
C TYR A 202 -15.68 -9.95 -3.02
N SER A 203 -15.40 -10.31 -1.76
CA SER A 203 -14.35 -9.68 -0.94
C SER A 203 -12.95 -9.81 -1.56
N GLN A 204 -12.74 -10.82 -2.41
CA GLN A 204 -11.47 -11.07 -3.08
C GLN A 204 -11.32 -10.29 -4.39
N ILE A 205 -12.34 -9.53 -4.80
CA ILE A 205 -12.41 -8.82 -6.06
C ILE A 205 -12.36 -7.31 -5.82
N ALA A 206 -11.47 -6.63 -6.53
CA ALA A 206 -11.41 -5.18 -6.57
C ALA A 206 -11.50 -4.61 -7.98
N VAL A 207 -12.03 -3.39 -8.07
CA VAL A 207 -12.07 -2.58 -9.29
C VAL A 207 -11.39 -1.26 -9.01
N PHE A 208 -10.25 -1.05 -9.67
CA PHE A 208 -9.46 0.16 -9.55
C PHE A 208 -9.69 1.11 -10.71
N TYR A 209 -9.72 2.40 -10.38
CA TYR A 209 -9.80 3.50 -11.34
C TYR A 209 -8.78 4.58 -10.98
N ARG A 210 -8.45 5.46 -11.92
CA ARG A 210 -7.64 6.65 -11.66
C ARG A 210 -8.52 7.89 -11.66
N VAL A 211 -8.39 8.72 -10.62
CA VAL A 211 -9.09 10.00 -10.56
C VAL A 211 -8.34 11.00 -11.44
N LYS A 212 -9.01 11.52 -12.45
CA LYS A 212 -8.62 12.76 -13.14
C LYS A 212 -9.84 13.66 -13.17
N GLN A 213 -9.66 14.97 -13.01
CA GLN A 213 -10.74 15.95 -13.24
C GLN A 213 -11.22 15.77 -14.69
N MET A 214 -12.32 15.06 -14.86
CA MET A 214 -12.88 14.74 -16.17
C MET A 214 -14.40 14.75 -16.09
N SER A 215 -15.01 15.13 -17.21
CA SER A 215 -16.45 15.34 -17.37
C SER A 215 -17.31 14.07 -17.20
N ILE A 216 -16.71 12.88 -17.15
CA ILE A 216 -17.44 11.60 -17.11
C ILE A 216 -17.38 10.99 -15.69
N PRO A 217 -18.54 10.68 -15.07
CA PRO A 217 -18.60 10.10 -13.74
C PRO A 217 -18.42 8.57 -13.76
N TYR A 218 -17.21 8.10 -14.05
CA TYR A 218 -16.88 6.67 -14.21
C TYR A 218 -17.36 5.80 -13.04
N VAL A 219 -17.11 6.24 -11.81
CA VAL A 219 -17.49 5.48 -10.61
C VAL A 219 -19.01 5.34 -10.51
N LYS A 220 -19.77 6.38 -10.84
CA LYS A 220 -21.24 6.30 -10.85
C LYS A 220 -21.74 5.32 -11.91
N ILE A 221 -21.08 5.26 -13.07
CA ILE A 221 -21.43 4.29 -14.13
C ILE A 221 -21.15 2.85 -13.66
N LEU A 222 -20.02 2.61 -13.00
CA LEU A 222 -19.69 1.30 -12.40
C LEU A 222 -20.72 0.91 -11.34
N ILE A 223 -20.96 1.79 -10.36
CA ILE A 223 -21.93 1.57 -9.28
C ILE A 223 -23.33 1.29 -9.84
N ASN A 224 -23.80 2.09 -10.80
CA ASN A 224 -25.12 1.88 -11.40
C ASN A 224 -25.20 0.55 -12.16
N THR A 225 -24.11 0.13 -12.80
CA THR A 225 -24.03 -1.16 -13.48
C THR A 225 -24.07 -2.30 -12.47
N PHE A 226 -23.32 -2.21 -11.37
CA PHE A 226 -23.30 -3.22 -10.31
C PHE A 226 -24.66 -3.34 -9.62
N LYS A 227 -25.32 -2.22 -9.31
CA LYS A 227 -26.70 -2.20 -8.82
C LYS A 227 -27.67 -2.91 -9.76
N LYS A 228 -27.65 -2.58 -11.05
CA LYS A 228 -28.50 -3.22 -12.08
C LYS A 228 -28.24 -4.72 -12.22
N GLN A 229 -27.00 -5.14 -11.97
CA GLN A 229 -26.58 -6.53 -12.08
C GLN A 229 -26.68 -7.29 -10.75
N GLY A 230 -27.07 -6.65 -9.64
CA GLY A 230 -27.14 -7.30 -8.32
C GLY A 230 -25.78 -7.70 -7.76
N ILE A 231 -24.72 -6.96 -8.09
CA ILE A 231 -23.37 -7.19 -7.56
C ILE A 231 -23.19 -6.31 -6.32
N PRO A 232 -22.95 -6.89 -5.14
CA PRO A 232 -22.67 -6.12 -3.94
C PRO A 232 -21.32 -5.42 -4.07
N TYR A 233 -21.25 -4.16 -3.66
CA TYR A 233 -20.05 -3.34 -3.83
C TYR A 233 -19.82 -2.43 -2.61
N TYR A 234 -18.56 -2.09 -2.37
CA TYR A 234 -18.15 -1.13 -1.36
C TYR A 234 -17.21 -0.09 -1.97
N TRP A 235 -17.54 1.19 -1.86
CA TRP A 235 -16.74 2.26 -2.43
C TRP A 235 -15.75 2.83 -1.40
N LEU A 236 -14.53 2.27 -1.40
CA LEU A 236 -13.44 2.64 -0.50
C LEU A 236 -13.01 4.11 -0.58
N SER A 237 -13.16 4.72 -1.75
CA SER A 237 -12.69 6.09 -2.02
C SER A 237 -13.82 7.12 -2.08
N GLU A 238 -15.01 6.80 -1.55
CA GLU A 238 -16.14 7.74 -1.53
C GLU A 238 -15.87 8.93 -0.58
N ASN A 239 -15.40 8.63 0.63
CA ASN A 239 -15.14 9.61 1.69
C ASN A 239 -14.23 8.99 2.76
N PHE A 240 -13.71 9.85 3.65
CA PHE A 240 -12.79 9.44 4.71
C PHE A 240 -13.39 8.41 5.69
N GLU A 241 -14.69 8.52 5.98
CA GLU A 241 -15.41 7.59 6.85
C GLU A 241 -15.51 6.18 6.26
N SER A 242 -15.72 6.07 4.95
CA SER A 242 -15.75 4.80 4.21
C SER A 242 -14.41 4.06 4.24
N LYS A 243 -13.28 4.76 4.46
CA LYS A 243 -12.00 4.07 4.71
C LYS A 243 -11.90 3.51 6.13
N ARG A 244 -12.49 4.20 7.12
CA ARG A 244 -12.43 3.79 8.53
C ARG A 244 -13.38 2.64 8.87
N MET A 245 -14.52 2.58 8.20
CA MET A 245 -15.51 1.51 8.36
C MET A 245 -15.28 0.33 7.39
N PHE A 246 -14.14 0.30 6.71
CA PHE A 246 -13.83 -0.75 5.75
C PHE A 246 -13.64 -2.08 6.47
N ASP A 247 -14.58 -3.00 6.26
CA ASP A 247 -14.39 -4.40 6.57
C ASP A 247 -13.89 -5.14 5.31
N ARG A 248 -12.68 -5.68 5.42
CA ARG A 248 -12.05 -6.46 4.36
C ARG A 248 -12.82 -7.75 4.06
N ASN A 249 -13.44 -8.35 5.06
CA ASN A 249 -14.11 -9.65 4.97
C ASN A 249 -15.56 -9.54 4.50
N GLU A 250 -16.10 -8.32 4.40
CA GLU A 250 -17.42 -8.10 3.86
C GLU A 250 -17.47 -8.59 2.40
N SER A 251 -18.40 -9.47 2.06
CA SER A 251 -18.53 -10.08 0.73
C SER A 251 -19.10 -9.08 -0.29
N THR A 252 -18.30 -8.08 -0.64
CA THR A 252 -18.63 -6.99 -1.56
C THR A 252 -17.42 -6.68 -2.45
N VAL A 253 -17.65 -6.31 -3.71
CA VAL A 253 -16.59 -5.90 -4.64
C VAL A 253 -16.07 -4.53 -4.25
N LYS A 254 -14.76 -4.41 -4.04
CA LYS A 254 -14.18 -3.15 -3.56
C LYS A 254 -13.86 -2.23 -4.73
N ILE A 255 -14.41 -1.02 -4.73
CA ILE A 255 -14.14 0.00 -5.75
C ILE A 255 -13.24 1.06 -5.12
N SER A 256 -12.07 1.33 -5.70
CA SER A 256 -11.10 2.25 -5.11
C SER A 256 -10.26 2.97 -6.16
N THR A 257 -9.66 4.11 -5.80
CA THR A 257 -8.56 4.65 -6.59
C THR A 257 -7.31 3.81 -6.38
N VAL A 258 -6.39 3.82 -7.35
CA VAL A 258 -5.11 3.09 -7.20
C VAL A 258 -4.31 3.59 -5.99
N GLU A 259 -4.31 4.89 -5.75
CA GLU A 259 -3.63 5.50 -4.60
C GLU A 259 -4.27 5.07 -3.27
N SER A 260 -5.59 4.93 -3.24
CA SER A 260 -6.33 4.51 -2.05
C SER A 260 -6.31 3.00 -1.82
N ALA A 261 -5.80 2.22 -2.79
CA ALA A 261 -5.66 0.77 -2.67
C ALA A 261 -4.31 0.33 -2.08
N LYS A 262 -3.40 1.27 -1.78
CA LYS A 262 -2.12 0.97 -1.13
C LYS A 262 -2.36 0.23 0.19
N GLY A 263 -1.63 -0.85 0.43
CA GLY A 263 -1.78 -1.72 1.60
C GLY A 263 -2.94 -2.74 1.51
N LEU A 264 -3.77 -2.70 0.46
CA LEU A 264 -4.83 -3.68 0.24
C LEU A 264 -4.37 -4.78 -0.73
N GLU A 265 -4.85 -6.00 -0.48
CA GLU A 265 -4.56 -7.15 -1.36
C GLU A 265 -5.85 -7.89 -1.73
N PHE A 266 -5.96 -8.17 -3.02
CA PHE A 266 -7.08 -8.89 -3.64
C PHE A 266 -6.55 -10.07 -4.46
N ASN A 267 -7.40 -11.06 -4.71
CA ASN A 267 -7.05 -12.15 -5.62
C ASN A 267 -7.35 -11.77 -7.07
N VAL A 268 -8.44 -11.02 -7.29
CA VAL A 268 -8.78 -10.52 -8.61
C VAL A 268 -8.85 -9.00 -8.58
N VAL A 269 -8.15 -8.34 -9.49
CA VAL A 269 -8.21 -6.89 -9.67
C VAL A 269 -8.56 -6.58 -11.12
N PHE A 270 -9.62 -5.80 -11.30
CA PHE A 270 -9.93 -5.13 -12.56
C PHE A 270 -9.40 -3.71 -12.49
N VAL A 271 -8.63 -3.30 -13.49
CA VAL A 271 -8.27 -1.89 -13.67
C VAL A 271 -9.11 -1.35 -14.83
N CYS A 272 -9.81 -0.25 -14.59
CA CYS A 272 -10.69 0.37 -15.59
C CYS A 272 -10.14 1.69 -16.12
N ASN A 273 -10.55 2.03 -17.34
CA ASN A 273 -10.20 3.26 -18.04
C ASN A 273 -8.68 3.50 -18.12
N LEU A 274 -7.97 2.52 -18.66
CA LEU A 274 -6.50 2.58 -18.72
C LEU A 274 -5.96 3.64 -19.66
N ASP A 275 -6.77 4.14 -20.59
CA ASP A 275 -6.39 5.29 -21.42
C ASP A 275 -6.08 6.54 -20.57
N ASN A 276 -6.66 6.66 -19.38
CA ASN A 276 -6.39 7.75 -18.43
C ASN A 276 -5.15 7.54 -17.59
N PHE A 277 -4.61 6.32 -17.56
CA PHE A 277 -3.30 6.08 -17.02
C PHE A 277 -2.31 6.44 -18.11
N LYS A 278 -1.83 7.69 -18.15
CA LYS A 278 -0.67 8.04 -18.97
C LYS A 278 0.59 8.01 -18.10
N PRO A 279 1.68 7.37 -18.57
CA PRO A 279 1.80 6.55 -19.78
C PRO A 279 1.63 5.07 -19.39
N PHE A 280 0.42 4.53 -19.37
CA PHE A 280 0.10 3.12 -19.12
C PHE A 280 -1.21 2.74 -19.84
N SER A 281 -1.16 2.66 -21.17
CA SER A 281 -2.29 2.25 -21.99
C SER A 281 -2.37 0.72 -22.08
N THR A 282 -3.10 0.03 -21.19
CA THR A 282 -3.90 -1.18 -21.54
C THR A 282 -4.66 -1.76 -20.34
N ALA A 283 -5.94 -2.12 -20.54
CA ALA A 283 -6.72 -3.21 -19.88
C ALA A 283 -6.01 -4.17 -18.90
N TYR A 284 -6.10 -4.08 -17.58
CA TYR A 284 -5.57 -5.16 -16.71
C TYR A 284 -6.69 -5.82 -15.92
N CYS A 285 -7.03 -7.04 -16.32
CA CYS A 285 -7.60 -8.01 -15.40
C CYS A 285 -6.43 -8.81 -14.82
N THR A 286 -6.22 -8.74 -13.51
CA THR A 286 -5.33 -9.68 -12.81
C THR A 286 -6.23 -10.63 -12.03
N ALA A 287 -6.00 -11.93 -12.18
CA ALA A 287 -6.53 -12.97 -11.31
C ALA A 287 -5.33 -13.77 -10.80
N LYS A 288 -5.25 -13.98 -9.48
CA LYS A 288 -4.25 -14.82 -8.82
C LYS A 288 -4.43 -16.29 -9.13
#